data_AF-K1QF86-F1
#
_entry.id   AF-K1QF86-F1
#
_cell.length_a   1.000
_cell.length_b   1.000
_cell.length_c   1.000
_cell.angle_alpha   90.00
_cell.angle_beta   90.00
_cell.angle_gamma   90.00
#
_symmetry.space_group_name_H-M   'P 1'
#
loop_
_entity.id
_entity.type
_entity.pdbx_description
1 polymer ?
#
loop_
_entity_poly.entity_id
_entity_poly.type
_entity_poly.pdbx_seq_one_letter_code
_entity_poly.pdbx_strand_id
1 'polypeptide(L)'
;MSDVYPCLSMPNTDGGTLDSKLVKNFNRRKELSCNEDGDEKMREAARLLLNARDLLDSNLSMSDLLRPENFDNVAMGALITASSGFDDEEDMQAPSTVKRLGYKIKRMLGAKWAEGIKSKDEAAANDSKSFVKLMKLEWSTKVTKLATFTLQVSSFNKEKRLPEPEDIIKIQEKIRNDIKNFDEKDTTPQNFRFTAEVSQARLLLYNKCRPGEIE
;
A
#
# COMPACT_ATOMS: atom_id res chain seq x y z
N MET A 1 -41.28 21.98 25.92
CA MET A 1 -40.15 22.82 26.36
C MET A 1 -39.61 22.18 27.61
N SER A 2 -38.33 21.77 27.58
CA SER A 2 -37.50 21.19 28.66
C SER A 2 -38.01 19.95 29.40
N ASP A 3 -37.64 18.77 28.91
CA ASP A 3 -37.51 17.57 29.76
C ASP A 3 -36.14 17.60 30.46
N VAL A 4 -36.17 17.79 31.77
CA VAL A 4 -35.05 17.60 32.69
C VAL A 4 -35.04 16.12 33.08
N TYR A 5 -34.08 15.35 32.55
CA TYR A 5 -33.84 13.98 33.02
C TYR A 5 -32.86 13.97 34.20
N PRO A 6 -33.09 13.14 35.23
CA PRO A 6 -32.28 13.11 36.44
C PRO A 6 -30.97 12.37 36.24
N CYS A 7 -29.92 12.81 36.94
CA CYS A 7 -28.64 12.10 37.06
C CYS A 7 -28.83 10.65 37.52
N LEU A 8 -28.62 9.70 36.61
CA LEU A 8 -28.36 8.31 36.95
C LEU A 8 -26.94 8.20 37.49
N SER A 9 -26.85 7.95 38.80
CA SER A 9 -25.62 7.57 39.49
C SER A 9 -24.99 6.35 38.82
N MET A 10 -23.70 6.47 38.48
CA MET A 10 -22.91 5.33 38.03
C MET A 10 -22.69 4.34 39.18
N PRO A 11 -22.87 3.02 38.97
CA PRO A 11 -22.41 2.05 39.95
C PRO A 11 -20.88 2.02 39.94
N ASN A 12 -20.28 2.16 41.12
CA ASN A 12 -18.90 1.76 41.34
C ASN A 12 -18.80 0.26 41.06
N THR A 13 -18.00 -0.13 40.08
CA THR A 13 -17.58 -1.51 39.86
C THR A 13 -16.07 -1.58 39.80
N ASP A 14 -15.56 -2.49 40.61
CA ASP A 14 -14.17 -2.65 40.97
C ASP A 14 -13.29 -3.18 39.83
N GLY A 15 -11.98 -2.97 40.01
CA GLY A 15 -10.86 -3.33 39.14
C GLY A 15 -11.03 -4.61 38.31
N GLY A 16 -11.18 -4.41 37.00
CA GLY A 16 -11.27 -5.47 36.00
C GLY A 16 -10.02 -5.58 35.13
N THR A 17 -9.26 -6.65 35.33
CA THR A 17 -8.05 -7.16 34.65
C THR A 17 -8.10 -7.29 33.10
N LEU A 18 -9.12 -6.71 32.43
CA LEU A 18 -9.37 -6.84 30.98
C LEU A 18 -8.53 -5.88 30.12
N ASP A 19 -8.11 -4.74 30.66
CA ASP A 19 -7.34 -3.73 29.91
C ASP A 19 -5.87 -4.15 29.70
N SER A 20 -5.27 -4.78 30.70
CA SER A 20 -3.84 -5.17 30.64
C SER A 20 -3.54 -6.23 29.59
N LYS A 21 -4.47 -7.16 29.32
CA LYS A 21 -4.28 -8.23 28.32
C LYS A 21 -4.45 -7.69 26.91
N LEU A 22 -5.39 -6.76 26.69
CA LEU A 22 -5.56 -6.07 25.40
C LEU A 22 -4.34 -5.21 25.08
N VAL A 23 -3.86 -4.41 26.04
CA VAL A 23 -2.65 -3.59 25.89
C VAL A 23 -1.40 -4.45 25.65
N LYS A 24 -1.24 -5.56 26.39
CA LYS A 24 -0.14 -6.51 26.17
C LYS A 24 -0.21 -7.20 24.81
N ASN A 25 -1.40 -7.56 24.34
CA ASN A 25 -1.59 -8.18 23.02
C ASN A 25 -1.40 -7.19 21.86
N PHE A 26 -1.76 -5.93 22.05
CA PHE A 26 -1.47 -4.83 21.12
C PHE A 26 0.05 -4.57 21.04
N ASN A 27 0.73 -4.51 22.18
CA ASN A 27 2.18 -4.34 22.24
C ASN A 27 2.92 -5.55 21.68
N ARG A 28 2.49 -6.79 21.95
CA ARG A 28 3.09 -8.01 21.39
C ARG A 28 2.90 -8.10 19.87
N ARG A 29 1.74 -7.74 19.34
CA ARG A 29 1.52 -7.65 17.87
C ARG A 29 2.37 -6.56 17.23
N LYS A 30 2.54 -5.42 17.92
CA LYS A 30 3.43 -4.34 17.50
C LYS A 30 4.89 -4.82 17.49
N GLU A 31 5.35 -5.54 18.50
CA GLU A 31 6.71 -6.09 18.59
C GLU A 31 6.99 -7.15 17.52
N LEU A 32 6.06 -8.07 17.26
CA LEU A 32 6.21 -9.11 16.22
C LEU A 32 6.25 -8.50 14.80
N SER A 33 5.35 -7.55 14.49
CA SER A 33 5.40 -6.79 13.21
C SER A 33 6.66 -5.92 13.13
N CYS A 34 7.14 -5.36 14.23
CA CYS A 34 8.38 -4.57 14.25
C CYS A 34 9.64 -5.41 13.97
N ASN A 35 9.64 -6.71 14.28
CA ASN A 35 10.81 -7.58 14.09
C ASN A 35 10.92 -8.10 12.64
N GLU A 36 9.85 -8.60 12.02
CA GLU A 36 9.90 -9.03 10.61
C GLU A 36 9.91 -7.86 9.62
N ASP A 37 9.13 -6.80 9.89
CA ASP A 37 9.14 -5.63 9.02
C ASP A 37 10.36 -4.73 9.25
N GLY A 38 11.05 -4.87 10.39
CA GLY A 38 12.20 -4.06 10.77
C GLY A 38 13.33 -4.19 9.77
N ASP A 39 13.62 -5.43 9.35
CA ASP A 39 14.72 -5.76 8.45
C ASP A 39 14.50 -5.19 7.04
N GLU A 40 13.28 -5.29 6.50
CA GLU A 40 12.96 -4.70 5.18
C GLU A 40 12.93 -3.16 5.24
N LYS A 41 12.41 -2.60 6.35
CA LYS A 41 12.40 -1.14 6.59
C LYS A 41 13.81 -0.58 6.64
N MET A 42 14.70 -1.22 7.39
CA MET A 42 16.10 -0.80 7.53
C MET A 42 16.90 -1.04 6.25
N ARG A 43 16.67 -2.15 5.55
CA ARG A 43 17.38 -2.46 4.29
C ARG A 43 17.07 -1.43 3.20
N GLU A 44 15.82 -1.04 3.04
CA GLU A 44 15.47 0.00 2.05
C GLU A 44 16.01 1.37 2.42
N ALA A 45 15.97 1.74 3.71
CA ALA A 45 16.57 2.98 4.17
C ALA A 45 18.10 2.99 3.96
N ALA A 46 18.76 1.86 4.20
CA ALA A 46 20.19 1.70 3.95
C ALA A 46 20.53 1.81 2.46
N ARG A 47 19.73 1.19 1.57
CA ARG A 47 19.90 1.33 0.11
C ARG A 47 19.76 2.77 -0.36
N LEU A 48 18.74 3.47 0.13
CA LEU A 48 18.56 4.90 -0.15
C LEU A 48 19.79 5.70 0.28
N LEU A 49 20.33 5.42 1.47
CA LEU A 49 21.51 6.11 1.99
C LEU A 49 22.75 5.83 1.14
N LEU A 50 22.99 4.57 0.73
CA LEU A 50 24.12 4.22 -0.13
C LEU A 50 24.03 4.94 -1.48
N ASN A 51 22.87 4.86 -2.15
CA ASN A 51 22.67 5.54 -3.43
C ASN A 51 22.84 7.05 -3.32
N ALA A 52 22.37 7.66 -2.22
CA ALA A 52 22.56 9.08 -2.00
C ALA A 52 24.02 9.47 -1.69
N ARG A 53 24.80 8.57 -1.05
CA ARG A 53 26.24 8.78 -0.83
C ARG A 53 27.02 8.70 -2.12
N ASP A 54 26.64 7.78 -3.01
CA ASP A 54 27.24 7.64 -4.34
C ASP A 54 26.95 8.89 -5.21
N LEU A 55 25.76 9.49 -5.08
CA LEU A 55 25.41 10.74 -5.77
C LEU A 55 26.15 11.98 -5.23
N LEU A 56 26.48 11.98 -3.93
CA LEU A 56 27.06 13.13 -3.23
C LEU A 56 28.57 13.03 -3.01
N ASP A 57 29.19 11.90 -3.39
CA ASP A 57 30.58 11.55 -3.07
C ASP A 57 30.96 11.83 -1.61
N SER A 58 30.02 11.60 -0.69
CA SER A 58 30.15 12.01 0.71
C SER A 58 29.57 10.98 1.66
N ASN A 59 30.30 10.69 2.74
CA ASN A 59 29.89 9.70 3.74
C ASN A 59 28.93 10.31 4.79
N LEU A 60 27.76 10.75 4.32
CA LEU A 60 26.76 11.40 5.15
C LEU A 60 26.03 10.41 6.08
N SER A 61 25.64 10.88 7.26
CA SER A 61 24.69 10.17 8.11
C SER A 61 23.27 10.31 7.53
N MET A 62 22.35 9.41 7.91
CA MET A 62 20.94 9.54 7.53
C MET A 62 20.34 10.88 8.03
N SER A 63 20.77 11.36 9.20
CA SER A 63 20.28 12.64 9.74
C SER A 63 20.72 13.81 8.86
N ASP A 64 21.95 13.78 8.36
CA ASP A 64 22.49 14.84 7.48
C ASP A 64 21.91 14.77 6.07
N LEU A 65 21.65 13.56 5.58
CA LEU A 65 20.95 13.37 4.31
C LEU A 65 19.52 13.95 4.38
N LEU A 66 18.85 13.84 5.53
CA LEU A 66 17.51 14.38 5.75
C LEU A 66 17.51 15.88 6.11
N ARG A 67 18.38 16.66 5.49
CA ARG A 67 18.34 18.13 5.51
C ARG A 67 17.67 18.66 4.24
N PRO A 68 16.94 19.78 4.29
CA PRO A 68 16.20 20.31 3.15
C PRO A 68 17.06 20.51 1.89
N GLU A 69 18.32 20.89 2.06
CA GLU A 69 19.31 21.08 0.99
C GLU A 69 19.54 19.82 0.14
N ASN A 70 19.42 18.65 0.76
CA ASN A 70 19.64 17.36 0.12
C ASN A 70 18.36 16.75 -0.46
N PHE A 71 17.24 17.49 -0.49
CA PHE A 71 15.95 16.96 -0.93
C PHE A 71 16.01 16.36 -2.35
N ASP A 72 16.71 17.03 -3.26
CA ASP A 72 16.84 16.57 -4.65
C ASP A 72 17.66 15.29 -4.76
N ASN A 73 18.74 15.18 -3.97
CA ASN A 73 19.54 13.97 -3.90
C ASN A 73 18.76 12.80 -3.27
N VAL A 74 17.90 13.08 -2.28
CA VAL A 74 17.00 12.07 -1.70
C VAL A 74 15.93 11.63 -2.69
N ALA A 75 15.37 12.56 -3.47
CA ALA A 75 14.41 12.25 -4.51
C ALA A 75 15.05 11.37 -5.60
N MET A 76 16.24 11.73 -6.07
CA MET A 76 16.99 10.96 -7.06
C MET A 76 17.42 9.60 -6.52
N GLY A 77 18.01 9.56 -5.33
CA GLY A 77 18.39 8.31 -4.67
C GLY A 77 17.20 7.38 -4.45
N ALA A 78 16.00 7.91 -4.20
CA ALA A 78 14.78 7.10 -4.08
C ALA A 78 14.34 6.50 -5.43
N LEU A 79 14.53 7.21 -6.54
CA LEU A 79 14.29 6.69 -7.89
C LEU A 79 15.28 5.58 -8.23
N ILE A 80 16.58 5.81 -8.03
CA ILE A 80 17.63 4.80 -8.25
C ILE A 80 17.37 3.54 -7.41
N THR A 81 16.96 3.72 -6.14
CA THR A 81 16.62 2.60 -5.26
C THR A 81 15.49 1.72 -5.81
N ALA A 82 14.59 2.29 -6.62
CA ALA A 82 13.48 1.58 -7.25
C ALA A 82 13.79 1.07 -8.67
N SER A 83 14.88 1.52 -9.29
CA SER A 83 15.34 1.09 -10.62
C SER A 83 16.38 -0.03 -10.59
N SER A 84 16.73 -0.55 -9.41
CA SER A 84 17.69 -1.65 -9.16
C SER A 84 17.93 -2.61 -10.35
N GLY A 85 18.96 -2.32 -11.16
CA GLY A 85 19.50 -3.25 -12.16
C GLY A 85 19.82 -2.68 -13.55
N PHE A 86 19.44 -1.45 -13.87
CA PHE A 86 19.72 -0.84 -15.18
C PHE A 86 20.26 0.59 -15.04
N ASP A 87 21.20 0.95 -15.92
CA ASP A 87 21.82 2.28 -16.05
C ASP A 87 20.83 3.37 -16.52
N ASP A 88 19.61 2.99 -16.89
CA ASP A 88 18.59 3.91 -17.40
C ASP A 88 17.57 4.28 -16.31
N GLU A 89 17.52 5.56 -15.96
CA GLU A 89 16.56 6.14 -15.00
C GLU A 89 15.09 5.94 -15.40
N GLU A 90 14.80 5.62 -16.67
CA GLU A 90 13.46 5.44 -17.20
C GLU A 90 12.79 4.11 -16.79
N ASP A 91 13.57 3.09 -16.42
CA ASP A 91 13.07 1.73 -16.16
C ASP A 91 12.99 1.40 -14.67
N MET A 92 12.05 2.05 -13.97
CA MET A 92 11.72 1.69 -12.58
C MET A 92 11.09 0.30 -12.51
N GLN A 93 11.84 -0.71 -12.03
CA GLN A 93 11.36 -2.08 -11.86
C GLN A 93 10.34 -2.22 -10.71
N ALA A 94 10.48 -1.41 -9.67
CA ALA A 94 9.63 -1.48 -8.48
C ALA A 94 9.13 -0.09 -8.03
N PRO A 95 8.25 0.56 -8.82
CA PRO A 95 7.68 1.87 -8.50
C PRO A 95 6.84 1.89 -7.19
N SER A 96 6.38 0.73 -6.71
CA SER A 96 5.78 0.58 -5.38
C SER A 96 6.77 0.86 -4.25
N THR A 97 8.05 0.54 -4.45
CA THR A 97 9.15 0.78 -3.50
C THR A 97 9.33 2.27 -3.23
N VAL A 98 9.21 3.11 -4.26
CA VAL A 98 9.28 4.58 -4.11
C VAL A 98 8.18 5.13 -3.21
N LYS A 99 6.93 4.67 -3.43
CA LYS A 99 5.80 5.10 -2.60
C LYS A 99 6.05 4.70 -1.14
N ARG A 100 6.52 3.47 -0.93
CA ARG A 100 6.89 2.95 0.39
C ARG A 100 8.04 3.75 1.03
N LEU A 101 9.08 4.10 0.28
CA LEU A 101 10.18 4.96 0.71
C LEU A 101 9.69 6.34 1.14
N GLY A 102 8.76 6.96 0.40
CA GLY A 102 8.18 8.24 0.79
C GLY A 102 7.52 8.22 2.18
N TYR A 103 6.82 7.14 2.54
CA TYR A 103 6.27 6.97 3.89
C TYR A 103 7.36 6.72 4.94
N LYS A 104 8.39 5.94 4.60
CA LYS A 104 9.54 5.67 5.49
C LYS A 104 10.31 6.95 5.80
N ILE A 105 10.61 7.78 4.79
CA ILE A 105 11.27 9.08 4.93
C ILE A 105 10.47 9.99 5.86
N LYS A 106 9.14 10.10 5.68
CA LYS A 106 8.28 10.87 6.59
C LYS A 106 8.35 10.40 8.04
N ARG A 107 8.47 9.08 8.27
CA ARG A 107 8.65 8.55 9.63
C ARG A 107 10.02 8.89 10.21
N MET A 108 11.09 8.79 9.42
CA MET A 108 12.45 9.18 9.86
C MET A 108 12.52 10.67 10.19
N LEU A 109 11.91 11.53 9.37
CA LEU A 109 11.79 12.98 9.65
C LEU A 109 11.00 13.25 10.93
N GLY A 110 9.92 12.50 11.18
CA GLY A 110 9.17 12.60 12.44
C GLY A 110 10.01 12.22 13.66
N ALA A 111 10.86 11.19 13.53
CA ALA A 111 11.80 10.80 14.59
C ALA A 111 12.86 11.89 14.83
N LYS A 112 13.51 12.38 13.76
CA LYS A 112 14.48 13.49 13.82
C LYS A 112 13.88 14.75 14.42
N TRP A 113 12.64 15.08 14.07
CA TRP A 113 11.92 16.22 14.64
C TRP A 113 11.66 16.07 16.14
N ALA A 114 11.20 14.89 16.57
CA ALA A 114 10.96 14.59 17.98
C ALA A 114 12.26 14.62 18.80
N GLU A 115 13.37 14.14 18.22
CA GLU A 115 14.70 14.21 18.83
C GLU A 115 15.18 15.66 18.96
N GLY A 116 15.06 16.47 17.92
CA GLY A 116 15.40 17.90 17.97
C GLY A 116 14.63 18.67 19.05
N ILE A 117 13.32 18.39 19.21
CA ILE A 117 12.52 19.00 20.29
C ILE A 117 13.05 18.58 21.67
N LYS A 118 13.33 17.29 21.87
CA LYS A 118 13.82 16.77 23.17
C LYS A 118 15.19 17.34 23.54
N SER A 119 16.07 17.45 22.54
CA SER A 119 17.44 17.94 22.71
C SER A 119 17.57 19.46 22.67
N LYS A 120 16.44 20.19 22.49
CA LYS A 120 16.40 21.66 22.29
C LYS A 120 17.26 22.15 21.11
N ASP A 121 17.42 21.30 20.10
CA ASP A 121 18.05 21.66 18.83
C ASP A 121 16.97 22.18 17.88
N GLU A 122 16.80 23.50 17.88
CA GLU A 122 15.82 24.18 17.02
C GLU A 122 16.17 24.06 15.53
N ALA A 123 17.46 23.99 15.18
CA ALA A 123 17.91 23.87 13.81
C ALA A 123 17.49 22.52 13.22
N ALA A 124 17.81 21.41 13.90
CA ALA A 124 17.41 20.08 13.46
C ALA A 124 15.88 19.90 13.39
N ALA A 125 15.16 20.53 14.32
CA ALA A 125 13.70 20.52 14.32
C ALA A 125 13.11 21.32 13.14
N ASN A 126 13.70 22.48 12.80
CA ASN A 126 13.26 23.31 11.68
C ASN A 126 13.58 22.66 10.33
N ASP A 127 14.75 22.05 10.19
CA ASP A 127 15.14 21.27 9.00
C ASP A 127 14.13 20.16 8.72
N SER A 128 13.75 19.41 9.76
CA SER A 128 12.79 18.32 9.63
C SER A 128 11.41 18.82 9.17
N LYS A 129 10.94 19.95 9.72
CA LYS A 129 9.67 20.58 9.29
C LYS A 129 9.73 21.07 7.84
N SER A 130 10.83 21.72 7.47
CA SER A 130 11.06 22.22 6.12
C SER A 130 11.10 21.09 5.10
N PHE A 131 11.79 19.99 5.43
CA PHE A 131 11.83 18.80 4.58
C PHE A 131 10.44 18.17 4.42
N VAL A 132 9.65 18.05 5.50
CA VAL A 132 8.26 17.56 5.42
C VAL A 132 7.41 18.44 4.51
N LYS A 133 7.66 19.76 4.47
CA LYS A 133 7.00 20.69 3.54
C LYS A 133 7.41 20.42 2.09
N LEU A 134 8.71 20.25 1.81
CA LEU A 134 9.21 19.86 0.48
C LEU A 134 8.61 18.53 0.02
N MET A 135 8.51 17.55 0.91
CA MET A 135 7.83 16.27 0.65
C MET A 135 6.35 16.41 0.26
N LYS A 136 5.68 17.50 0.66
CA LYS A 136 4.29 17.77 0.25
C LYS A 136 4.21 18.49 -1.09
N LEU A 137 5.15 19.40 -1.35
CA LEU A 137 5.14 20.26 -2.54
C LEU A 137 5.70 19.53 -3.77
N GLU A 138 6.84 18.87 -3.63
CA GLU A 138 7.65 18.45 -4.79
C GLU A 138 7.73 16.93 -4.96
N TRP A 139 7.56 16.15 -3.89
CA TRP A 139 7.68 14.69 -3.96
C TRP A 139 6.72 14.06 -4.98
N SER A 140 5.51 14.61 -5.07
CA SER A 140 4.53 14.13 -6.05
C SER A 140 5.05 14.33 -7.47
N THR A 141 5.57 15.53 -7.76
CA THR A 141 6.02 15.92 -9.10
C THR A 141 7.31 15.24 -9.51
N LYS A 142 8.33 15.22 -8.63
CA LYS A 142 9.65 14.66 -8.95
C LYS A 142 9.68 13.14 -8.93
N VAL A 143 8.89 12.52 -8.06
CA VAL A 143 9.05 11.08 -7.76
C VAL A 143 7.77 10.28 -8.04
N THR A 144 6.61 10.77 -7.58
CA THR A 144 5.37 9.99 -7.67
C THR A 144 4.80 9.94 -9.08
N LYS A 145 4.93 11.03 -9.87
CA LYS A 145 4.51 11.07 -11.27
C LYS A 145 5.27 10.06 -12.12
N LEU A 146 6.60 10.03 -12.02
CA LEU A 146 7.45 9.08 -12.73
C LEU A 146 7.11 7.63 -12.34
N ALA A 147 7.05 7.34 -11.03
CA ALA A 147 6.68 6.00 -10.55
C ALA A 147 5.28 5.55 -11.03
N THR A 148 4.32 6.48 -11.11
CA THR A 148 2.96 6.15 -11.57
C THR A 148 2.91 5.94 -13.08
N PHE A 149 3.67 6.73 -13.84
CA PHE A 149 3.81 6.55 -15.28
C PHE A 149 4.43 5.18 -15.60
N THR A 150 5.53 4.80 -14.94
CA THR A 150 6.15 3.48 -15.14
C THR A 150 5.22 2.32 -14.74
N LEU A 151 4.41 2.47 -13.68
CA LEU A 151 3.35 1.51 -13.34
C LEU A 151 2.30 1.38 -14.46
N GLN A 152 1.90 2.50 -15.06
CA GLN A 152 0.92 2.49 -16.14
C GLN A 152 1.48 1.84 -17.40
N VAL A 153 2.72 2.18 -17.77
CA VAL A 153 3.42 1.58 -18.92
C VAL A 153 3.62 0.08 -18.72
N SER A 154 4.12 -0.35 -17.55
CA SER A 154 4.29 -1.78 -17.25
C SER A 154 2.97 -2.55 -17.22
N SER A 155 1.89 -1.96 -16.67
CA SER A 155 0.55 -2.54 -16.72
C SER A 155 0.00 -2.65 -18.15
N PHE A 156 0.30 -1.67 -19.00
CA PHE A 156 -0.07 -1.67 -20.41
C PHE A 156 0.70 -2.72 -21.22
N ASN A 157 2.02 -2.81 -20.98
CA ASN A 157 2.91 -3.75 -21.65
C ASN A 157 2.81 -5.18 -21.11
N LYS A 158 2.15 -5.38 -19.96
CA LYS A 158 1.92 -6.72 -19.41
C LYS A 158 1.08 -7.51 -20.38
N GLU A 159 1.68 -8.53 -20.99
CA GLU A 159 1.01 -9.45 -21.90
C GLU A 159 -0.22 -10.04 -21.21
N LYS A 160 -1.40 -9.67 -21.69
CA LYS A 160 -2.65 -10.31 -21.29
C LYS A 160 -2.83 -11.52 -22.18
N ARG A 161 -2.32 -12.68 -21.72
CA ARG A 161 -2.63 -13.94 -22.39
C ARG A 161 -4.14 -14.10 -22.44
N LEU A 162 -4.66 -14.11 -23.66
CA LEU A 162 -6.05 -14.45 -23.89
C LEU A 162 -6.24 -15.93 -23.55
N PRO A 163 -7.42 -16.34 -23.07
CA PRO A 163 -7.73 -17.76 -22.94
C PRO A 163 -7.55 -18.45 -24.30
N GLU A 164 -6.98 -19.65 -24.28
CA GLU A 164 -6.88 -20.46 -25.49
C GLU A 164 -8.29 -20.80 -26.00
N PRO A 165 -8.49 -20.94 -27.33
CA PRO A 165 -9.78 -21.29 -27.90
C PRO A 165 -10.38 -22.57 -27.29
N GLU A 166 -9.54 -23.54 -26.96
CA GLU A 166 -9.92 -24.81 -26.33
C GLU A 166 -10.58 -24.59 -24.96
N ASP A 167 -10.12 -23.60 -24.20
CA ASP A 167 -10.67 -23.30 -22.88
C ASP A 167 -12.04 -22.64 -22.99
N ILE A 168 -12.24 -21.79 -24.01
CA ILE A 168 -13.56 -21.20 -24.31
C ILE A 168 -14.56 -22.31 -24.68
N ILE A 169 -14.13 -23.27 -25.52
CA ILE A 169 -14.95 -24.41 -25.93
C ILE A 169 -15.35 -25.25 -24.70
N LYS A 170 -14.39 -25.60 -23.83
CA LYS A 170 -14.67 -26.38 -22.61
C LYS A 170 -15.67 -25.70 -21.69
N ILE A 171 -15.55 -24.39 -21.48
CA ILE A 171 -16.50 -23.63 -20.65
C ILE A 171 -17.89 -23.64 -21.31
N GLN A 172 -17.96 -23.43 -22.62
CA GLN A 172 -19.23 -23.45 -23.34
C GLN A 172 -19.92 -24.82 -23.29
N GLU A 173 -19.16 -25.91 -23.41
CA GLU A 173 -19.66 -27.27 -23.28
C GLU A 173 -20.18 -27.54 -21.87
N LYS A 174 -19.43 -27.13 -20.84
CA LYS A 174 -19.87 -27.26 -19.45
C LYS A 174 -21.19 -26.54 -19.21
N ILE A 175 -21.30 -25.28 -19.61
CA ILE A 175 -22.55 -24.50 -19.47
C ILE A 175 -23.71 -25.17 -20.22
N ARG A 176 -23.48 -25.68 -21.43
CA ARG A 176 -24.54 -26.41 -22.18
C ARG A 176 -24.97 -27.67 -21.45
N ASN A 177 -24.03 -28.41 -20.85
CA ASN A 177 -24.34 -29.62 -20.09
C ASN A 177 -25.08 -29.29 -18.79
N ASP A 178 -24.66 -28.24 -18.08
CA ASP A 178 -25.30 -27.76 -16.86
C ASP A 178 -26.75 -27.31 -17.13
N ILE A 179 -27.00 -26.65 -18.26
CA ILE A 179 -28.36 -26.27 -18.70
C ILE A 179 -29.20 -27.50 -19.09
N LYS A 180 -28.60 -28.52 -19.73
CA LYS A 180 -29.32 -29.75 -20.10
C LYS A 180 -29.71 -30.58 -18.88
N ASN A 181 -28.85 -30.59 -17.86
CA ASN A 181 -29.05 -31.36 -16.63
C ASN A 181 -29.81 -30.56 -15.57
N PHE A 182 -30.25 -29.34 -15.89
CA PHE A 182 -30.99 -28.48 -14.99
C PHE A 182 -32.39 -29.04 -14.71
N ASP A 183 -32.77 -29.12 -13.44
CA ASP A 183 -34.12 -29.51 -13.03
C ASP A 183 -34.98 -28.26 -12.80
N GLU A 184 -35.89 -28.00 -13.72
CA GLU A 184 -36.83 -26.87 -13.64
C GLU A 184 -37.84 -27.00 -12.49
N LYS A 185 -38.03 -28.21 -11.94
CA LYS A 185 -39.02 -28.47 -10.89
C LYS A 185 -38.45 -28.28 -9.49
N ASP A 186 -37.13 -28.26 -9.35
CA ASP A 186 -36.48 -28.03 -8.07
C ASP A 186 -36.51 -26.53 -7.70
N THR A 187 -37.33 -26.17 -6.72
CA THR A 187 -37.52 -24.80 -6.22
C THR A 187 -36.61 -24.45 -5.04
N THR A 188 -35.59 -25.27 -4.80
CA THR A 188 -34.60 -25.06 -3.75
C THR A 188 -33.79 -23.78 -4.03
N PRO A 189 -33.47 -22.95 -3.01
CA PRO A 189 -32.69 -21.72 -3.18
C PRO A 189 -31.32 -21.95 -3.85
N GLN A 190 -30.73 -23.11 -3.63
CA GLN A 190 -29.47 -23.55 -4.24
C GLN A 190 -29.62 -23.71 -5.76
N ASN A 191 -30.73 -24.28 -6.22
CA ASN A 191 -31.01 -24.44 -7.65
C ASN A 191 -31.24 -23.08 -8.32
N PHE A 192 -31.92 -22.16 -7.64
CA PHE A 192 -32.08 -20.78 -8.11
C PHE A 192 -30.73 -20.06 -8.26
N ARG A 193 -29.85 -20.15 -7.25
CA ARG A 193 -28.51 -19.53 -7.31
C ARG A 193 -27.68 -20.13 -8.44
N PHE A 194 -27.69 -21.45 -8.58
CA PHE A 194 -27.01 -22.14 -9.68
C PHE A 194 -27.53 -21.68 -11.05
N THR A 195 -28.85 -21.53 -11.21
CA THR A 195 -29.46 -21.02 -12.44
C THR A 195 -28.96 -19.61 -12.77
N ALA A 196 -28.90 -18.73 -11.77
CA ALA A 196 -28.41 -17.37 -11.93
C ALA A 196 -26.94 -17.36 -12.34
N GLU A 197 -26.08 -18.14 -11.68
CA GLU A 197 -24.65 -18.29 -12.01
C GLU A 197 -24.45 -18.78 -13.45
N VAL A 198 -25.15 -19.85 -13.87
CA VAL A 198 -25.05 -20.41 -15.22
C VAL A 198 -25.57 -19.45 -16.29
N SER A 199 -26.66 -18.74 -16.01
CA SER A 199 -27.23 -17.74 -16.92
C SER A 199 -26.29 -16.54 -17.10
N GLN A 200 -25.71 -16.06 -15.99
CA GLN A 200 -24.73 -14.97 -16.01
C GLN A 200 -23.47 -15.38 -16.77
N ALA A 201 -22.94 -16.59 -16.53
CA ALA A 201 -21.79 -17.13 -17.25
C ALA A 201 -22.05 -17.23 -18.77
N ARG A 202 -23.27 -17.64 -19.17
CA ARG A 202 -23.67 -17.70 -20.57
C ARG A 202 -23.76 -16.31 -21.22
N LEU A 203 -24.31 -15.32 -20.52
CA LEU A 203 -24.37 -13.94 -20.97
C LEU A 203 -22.98 -13.30 -21.10
N LEU A 204 -22.09 -13.55 -20.12
CA LEU A 204 -20.70 -13.10 -20.16
C LEU A 204 -19.96 -13.63 -21.39
N LEU A 205 -20.10 -14.93 -21.68
CA LEU A 205 -19.49 -15.55 -22.87
C LEU A 205 -20.07 -15.01 -24.18
N TYR A 206 -21.39 -14.83 -24.24
CA TYR A 206 -22.06 -14.35 -25.45
C TYR A 206 -21.69 -12.90 -25.78
N ASN A 207 -21.71 -12.02 -24.77
CA ASN A 207 -21.44 -10.59 -24.95
C ASN A 207 -19.95 -10.25 -24.94
N LYS A 208 -19.07 -11.18 -24.51
CA LYS A 208 -17.66 -10.90 -24.19
C LYS A 208 -17.49 -9.68 -23.26
N CYS A 209 -18.50 -9.41 -22.43
CA CYS A 209 -18.54 -8.25 -21.55
C CYS A 209 -17.58 -8.40 -20.37
N ARG A 210 -17.19 -7.26 -19.79
CA ARG A 210 -16.41 -7.27 -18.55
C ARG A 210 -17.29 -7.78 -17.41
N PRO A 211 -16.75 -8.55 -16.44
CA PRO A 211 -17.53 -9.12 -15.34
C PRO A 211 -18.40 -8.10 -14.58
N GLY A 212 -17.91 -6.87 -14.39
CA GLY A 212 -18.62 -5.82 -13.65
C GLY A 212 -19.77 -5.11 -14.39
N GLU A 213 -20.12 -5.53 -15.60
CA GLU A 213 -21.29 -4.99 -16.33
C GLU A 213 -22.54 -5.86 -16.16
N ILE A 214 -22.42 -7.05 -15.55
CA ILE A 214 -23.49 -8.05 -15.44
C ILE A 214 -23.81 -8.38 -13.96
N GLU A 215 -23.30 -7.60 -13.01
CA GLU A 215 -23.61 -7.70 -11.57
C GLU A 215 -24.82 -6.85 -11.19
#